data_AF-A0A3Q9ITR4-F1
#
_entry.id   AF-A0A3Q9ITR4-F1
#
_cell.length_a   1.000
_cell.length_b   1.000
_cell.length_c   1.000
_cell.angle_alpha   90.00
_cell.angle_beta   90.00
_cell.angle_gamma   90.00
#
_symmetry.space_group_name_H-M   'P 1'
#
loop_
_entity.id
_entity.type
_entity.pdbx_description
1 polymer ?
#
loop_
_entity_poly.entity_id
_entity_poly.type
_entity_poly.pdbx_seq_one_letter_code
_entity_poly.pdbx_strand_id
1 'polypeptide(L)'
;MTLQGNDIFYYTANILCLFSGLICAVLRWFHMCRPFDKEEAYYYPARKQVTVCYFLILFQFPYLMYLSSFDAWMYVRVFGILFYPVIFTVLLNRYFHYTERIWWRMSLHTVWIISSVLLCVLFLLALRGGDLLAGRAHIVCLLSVMMAVLSMVTMCYTLYRVYVDIRQFQYDEYSNEQDFPLRFARITIVLVLFLMLNMWVLYVSDSRMVKAAVDLLLCFLHTLLILIILYPQRNGKKYALQDSMQVAKGAFHLSDERYGEILGKIRTCIETNRMFLKSNLQLMDIALAVGENRSYVSAVITKEYGSFYAYVNKFRIEYAVQLQKEHPKMKQVELIERCGFGSRTSFLKWQKIYSGKQDVKSV
;
A
#
# COMPACT_ATOMS: atom_id res chain seq x y z
N MET A 1 -43.86 12.55 -4.92
CA MET A 1 -43.01 12.32 -6.11
C MET A 1 -43.43 10.99 -6.72
N THR A 2 -44.14 11.00 -7.85
CA THR A 2 -44.46 9.76 -8.59
C THR A 2 -43.24 9.39 -9.44
N LEU A 3 -42.41 8.47 -8.95
CA LEU A 3 -41.25 7.95 -9.68
C LEU A 3 -41.76 7.08 -10.86
N GLN A 4 -41.33 7.37 -12.08
CA GLN A 4 -41.71 6.60 -13.28
C GLN A 4 -40.47 6.20 -14.07
N GLY A 5 -40.50 5.00 -14.68
CA GLY A 5 -39.45 4.51 -15.57
C GLY A 5 -38.05 4.52 -14.94
N ASN A 6 -37.10 5.17 -15.63
CA ASN A 6 -35.68 5.21 -15.25
C ASN A 6 -35.40 5.94 -13.93
N ASP A 7 -36.31 6.80 -13.45
CA ASP A 7 -36.09 7.53 -12.19
C ASP A 7 -36.10 6.61 -10.97
N ILE A 8 -36.88 5.51 -11.02
CA ILE A 8 -36.85 4.46 -9.98
C ILE A 8 -35.46 3.82 -9.93
N PHE A 9 -34.87 3.54 -11.09
CA PHE A 9 -33.54 2.96 -11.17
C PHE A 9 -32.47 3.90 -10.62
N TYR A 10 -32.50 5.18 -10.98
CA TYR A 10 -31.56 6.18 -10.46
C TYR A 10 -31.67 6.36 -8.95
N TYR A 11 -32.90 6.42 -8.44
CA TYR A 11 -33.19 6.46 -7.02
C TYR A 11 -32.63 5.23 -6.30
N THR A 12 -32.89 4.04 -6.84
CA THR A 12 -32.46 2.76 -6.27
C THR A 12 -30.94 2.60 -6.27
N ALA A 13 -30.26 2.99 -7.34
CA ALA A 13 -28.80 2.96 -7.38
C ALA A 13 -28.19 3.89 -6.32
N ASN A 14 -28.73 5.12 -6.19
CA ASN A 14 -28.21 6.08 -5.23
C ASN A 14 -28.44 5.63 -3.78
N ILE A 15 -29.65 5.16 -3.45
CA ILE A 15 -29.95 4.70 -2.09
C ILE A 15 -29.06 3.52 -1.69
N LEU A 16 -28.82 2.55 -2.59
CA LEU A 16 -27.88 1.44 -2.35
C LEU A 16 -26.46 1.95 -2.05
N CYS A 17 -25.97 2.92 -2.81
CA CYS A 17 -24.67 3.54 -2.57
C CYS A 17 -24.62 4.19 -1.17
N LEU A 18 -25.64 4.98 -0.79
CA LEU A 18 -25.72 5.62 0.53
C LEU A 18 -25.72 4.60 1.68
N PHE A 19 -26.57 3.58 1.59
CA PHE A 19 -26.65 2.53 2.62
C PHE A 19 -25.36 1.71 2.70
N SER A 20 -24.74 1.39 1.57
CA SER A 20 -23.45 0.69 1.56
C SER A 20 -22.36 1.48 2.29
N GLY A 21 -22.31 2.80 2.10
CA GLY A 21 -21.41 3.70 2.82
C GLY A 21 -21.70 3.69 4.32
N LEU A 22 -22.95 3.86 4.74
CA LEU A 22 -23.34 3.84 6.15
C LEU A 22 -22.98 2.50 6.83
N ILE A 23 -23.31 1.37 6.21
CA ILE A 23 -22.99 0.04 6.74
C ILE A 23 -21.47 -0.12 6.88
N CYS A 24 -20.69 0.27 5.87
CA CYS A 24 -19.23 0.19 5.92
C CYS A 24 -18.65 1.11 7.01
N ALA A 25 -19.23 2.29 7.24
CA ALA A 25 -18.82 3.20 8.31
C ALA A 25 -19.00 2.54 9.69
N VAL A 26 -20.19 1.98 9.93
CA VAL A 26 -20.55 1.27 11.17
C VAL A 26 -19.62 0.07 11.37
N LEU A 27 -19.47 -0.78 10.36
CA LEU A 27 -18.57 -1.94 10.42
C LEU A 27 -17.13 -1.53 10.74
N ARG A 28 -16.59 -0.50 10.07
CA ARG A 28 -15.22 -0.04 10.31
C ARG A 28 -15.04 0.53 11.72
N TRP A 29 -16.06 1.20 12.26
CA TRP A 29 -16.02 1.78 13.60
C TRP A 29 -15.96 0.71 14.69
N PHE A 30 -16.85 -0.28 14.60
CA PHE A 30 -17.05 -1.27 15.66
C PHE A 30 -16.17 -2.53 15.51
N HIS A 31 -15.61 -2.81 14.33
CA HIS A 31 -14.82 -4.03 14.11
C HIS A 31 -13.31 -3.77 14.03
N MET A 32 -12.56 -4.54 14.82
CA MET A 32 -11.13 -4.76 14.71
C MET A 32 -10.84 -6.23 15.01
N CYS A 33 -9.96 -6.86 14.23
CA CYS A 33 -9.61 -8.26 14.47
C CYS A 33 -8.75 -8.39 15.73
N ARG A 34 -9.07 -9.33 16.62
CA ARG A 34 -8.19 -9.68 17.74
C ARG A 34 -6.99 -10.50 17.24
N PRO A 35 -5.78 -10.35 17.81
CA PRO A 35 -5.41 -9.47 18.93
C PRO A 35 -4.94 -8.06 18.51
N PHE A 36 -5.13 -7.67 17.23
CA PHE A 36 -4.63 -6.41 16.68
C PHE A 36 -5.35 -5.17 17.20
N ASP A 37 -6.52 -5.35 17.82
CA ASP A 37 -7.28 -4.32 18.52
C ASP A 37 -6.51 -3.67 19.68
N LYS A 38 -5.56 -4.41 20.29
CA LYS A 38 -4.71 -3.89 21.37
C LYS A 38 -3.75 -2.78 20.93
N GLU A 39 -3.37 -2.75 19.66
CA GLU A 39 -2.48 -1.72 19.09
C GLU A 39 -3.11 -1.03 17.88
N GLU A 40 -4.31 -0.46 18.08
CA GLU A 40 -5.07 0.21 17.02
C GLU A 40 -4.23 1.19 16.20
N ALA A 41 -3.47 2.06 16.87
CA ALA A 41 -2.73 3.14 16.19
C ALA A 41 -1.66 2.60 15.22
N TYR A 42 -1.16 1.39 15.46
CA TYR A 42 -0.13 0.77 14.65
C TYR A 42 -0.73 -0.07 13.51
N TYR A 43 -1.69 -0.96 13.81
CA TYR A 43 -2.28 -1.85 12.80
C TYR A 43 -3.35 -1.17 11.93
N TYR A 44 -4.00 -0.13 12.46
CA TYR A 44 -5.11 0.56 11.80
C TYR A 44 -4.97 2.11 11.86
N PRO A 45 -3.86 2.69 11.38
CA PRO A 45 -3.49 4.10 11.61
C PRO A 45 -4.51 5.13 11.07
N ALA A 46 -5.26 4.78 10.03
CA ALA A 46 -6.27 5.62 9.37
C ALA A 46 -7.73 5.19 9.65
N ARG A 47 -7.98 4.30 10.63
CA ARG A 47 -9.31 3.72 10.90
C ARG A 47 -10.42 4.76 11.01
N LYS A 48 -10.24 5.73 11.90
CA LYS A 48 -11.25 6.75 12.21
C LYS A 48 -11.54 7.60 10.98
N GLN A 49 -10.51 7.97 10.23
CA GLN A 49 -10.65 8.71 8.97
C GLN A 49 -11.45 7.90 7.95
N VAL A 50 -11.15 6.60 7.77
CA VAL A 50 -11.91 5.75 6.85
C VAL A 50 -13.39 5.65 7.27
N THR A 51 -13.69 5.49 8.56
CA THR A 51 -15.09 5.52 9.04
C THR A 51 -15.78 6.82 8.65
N VAL A 52 -15.14 7.97 8.89
CA VAL A 52 -15.71 9.27 8.51
C VAL A 52 -15.91 9.36 7.00
N CYS A 53 -14.96 8.88 6.18
CA CYS A 53 -15.09 8.88 4.72
C CYS A 53 -16.31 8.10 4.24
N TYR A 54 -16.53 6.90 4.80
CA TYR A 54 -17.72 6.11 4.50
C TYR A 54 -19.01 6.80 4.94
N PHE A 55 -19.00 7.44 6.10
CA PHE A 55 -20.16 8.19 6.59
C PHE A 55 -20.49 9.41 5.71
N LEU A 56 -19.46 10.13 5.23
CA LEU A 56 -19.64 11.32 4.39
C LEU A 56 -20.26 11.03 3.02
N ILE A 57 -20.34 9.77 2.57
CA ILE A 57 -21.09 9.41 1.37
C ILE A 57 -22.57 9.81 1.49
N LEU A 58 -23.12 9.84 2.71
CA LEU A 58 -24.48 10.31 3.01
C LEU A 58 -24.74 11.75 2.55
N PHE A 59 -23.70 12.56 2.33
CA PHE A 59 -23.87 13.92 1.82
C PHE A 59 -24.41 13.97 0.39
N GLN A 60 -24.43 12.84 -0.35
CA GLN A 60 -25.13 12.77 -1.64
C GLN A 60 -26.65 12.70 -1.52
N PHE A 61 -27.21 12.61 -0.30
CA PHE A 61 -28.64 12.56 -0.02
C PHE A 61 -29.52 13.62 -0.72
N PRO A 62 -29.10 14.89 -0.92
CA PRO A 62 -29.93 15.88 -1.60
C PRO A 62 -30.33 15.46 -3.03
N TYR A 63 -29.49 14.69 -3.72
CA TYR A 63 -29.81 14.17 -5.06
C TYR A 63 -31.01 13.19 -5.04
N LEU A 64 -31.14 12.41 -3.95
CA LEU A 64 -32.25 11.48 -3.75
C LEU A 64 -33.57 12.19 -3.46
N MET A 65 -33.52 13.36 -2.83
CA MET A 65 -34.71 14.18 -2.55
C MET A 65 -35.21 14.92 -3.78
N TYR A 66 -34.30 15.36 -4.65
CA TYR A 66 -34.61 16.24 -5.78
C TYR A 66 -33.94 15.78 -7.08
N LEU A 67 -34.29 14.58 -7.58
CA LEU A 67 -33.69 14.00 -8.80
C LEU A 67 -33.79 14.90 -10.03
N SER A 68 -34.86 15.71 -10.12
CA SER A 68 -35.12 16.60 -11.25
C SER A 68 -34.51 17.99 -11.10
N SER A 69 -33.96 18.32 -9.94
CA SER A 69 -33.37 19.64 -9.66
C SER A 69 -32.02 19.80 -10.36
N PHE A 70 -31.82 20.96 -10.99
CA PHE A 70 -30.53 21.32 -11.56
C PHE A 70 -29.46 21.48 -10.47
N ASP A 71 -29.80 22.12 -9.35
CA ASP A 71 -28.87 22.34 -8.24
C ASP A 71 -28.38 21.02 -7.63
N ALA A 72 -29.29 20.07 -7.41
CA ALA A 72 -28.96 18.75 -6.87
C ALA A 72 -28.12 17.92 -7.85
N TRP A 73 -28.43 18.00 -9.15
CA TRP A 73 -27.66 17.34 -10.20
C TRP A 73 -26.23 17.91 -10.33
N MET A 74 -26.10 19.23 -10.32
CA MET A 74 -24.80 19.91 -10.37
C MET A 74 -23.93 19.54 -9.16
N TYR A 75 -24.53 19.56 -7.96
CA TYR A 75 -23.85 19.16 -6.73
C TYR A 75 -23.30 17.74 -6.79
N VAL A 76 -24.12 16.75 -7.18
CA VAL A 76 -23.71 15.34 -7.14
C VAL A 76 -22.62 15.02 -8.18
N ARG A 77 -22.60 15.73 -9.31
CA ARG A 77 -21.52 15.65 -10.30
C ARG A 77 -20.20 16.20 -9.77
N VAL A 78 -20.25 17.33 -9.08
CA VAL A 78 -19.07 18.00 -8.50
C VAL A 78 -18.54 17.24 -7.27
N PHE A 79 -19.42 16.57 -6.51
CA PHE A 79 -19.08 15.87 -5.27
C PHE A 79 -17.86 14.97 -5.44
N GLY A 80 -17.88 14.05 -6.40
CA GLY A 80 -16.84 13.04 -6.57
C GLY A 80 -15.44 13.62 -6.85
N ILE A 81 -15.35 14.58 -7.77
CA ILE A 81 -14.07 15.16 -8.21
C ILE A 81 -13.41 16.06 -7.14
N LEU A 82 -14.18 16.57 -6.18
CA LEU A 82 -13.65 17.36 -5.05
C LEU A 82 -13.41 16.50 -3.80
N PHE A 83 -14.26 15.51 -3.55
CA PHE A 83 -14.25 14.70 -2.34
C PHE A 83 -13.12 13.65 -2.34
N TYR A 84 -13.06 12.81 -3.38
CA TYR A 84 -12.16 11.65 -3.39
C TYR A 84 -10.66 11.99 -3.40
N PRO A 85 -10.14 12.97 -4.18
CA PRO A 85 -8.71 13.24 -4.19
C PRO A 85 -8.20 13.73 -2.84
N VAL A 86 -8.99 14.58 -2.17
CA VAL A 86 -8.68 15.10 -0.85
C VAL A 86 -8.66 13.98 0.19
N ILE A 87 -9.69 13.13 0.20
CA ILE A 87 -9.78 12.02 1.15
C ILE A 87 -8.65 11.03 0.98
N PHE A 88 -8.34 10.60 -0.24
CA PHE A 88 -7.25 9.67 -0.46
C PHE A 88 -5.90 10.25 -0.05
N THR A 89 -5.68 11.55 -0.27
CA THR A 89 -4.49 12.25 0.23
C THR A 89 -4.37 12.16 1.75
N VAL A 90 -5.46 12.43 2.49
CA VAL A 90 -5.48 12.34 3.96
C VAL A 90 -5.28 10.89 4.43
N LEU A 91 -5.98 9.94 3.83
CA LEU A 91 -5.91 8.52 4.20
C LEU A 91 -4.51 7.94 3.98
N LEU A 92 -3.90 8.20 2.83
CA LEU A 92 -2.56 7.73 2.51
C LEU A 92 -1.50 8.38 3.39
N ASN A 93 -1.56 9.71 3.57
CA ASN A 93 -0.62 10.40 4.45
C ASN A 93 -0.71 9.90 5.89
N ARG A 94 -1.93 9.63 6.38
CA ARG A 94 -2.15 9.07 7.71
C ARG A 94 -1.67 7.63 7.82
N TYR A 95 -1.95 6.81 6.80
CA TYR A 95 -1.62 5.39 6.81
C TYR A 95 -0.12 5.12 6.67
N PHE A 96 0.59 5.88 5.84
CA PHE A 96 2.04 5.73 5.65
C PHE A 96 2.87 6.68 6.55
N HIS A 97 2.23 7.40 7.47
CA HIS A 97 2.87 8.36 8.39
C HIS A 97 3.79 9.36 7.69
N TYR A 98 3.30 9.89 6.57
CA TYR A 98 4.03 10.90 5.82
C TYR A 98 4.05 12.23 6.56
N THR A 99 5.23 12.63 7.03
CA THR A 99 5.47 13.96 7.60
C THR A 99 5.80 14.92 6.47
N GLU A 100 4.92 15.88 6.25
CA GLU A 100 5.11 16.93 5.24
C GLU A 100 5.90 18.11 5.81
N ARG A 101 6.65 18.79 4.94
CA ARG A 101 7.17 20.12 5.26
C ARG A 101 6.00 21.05 5.61
N ILE A 102 6.21 21.96 6.56
CA ILE A 102 5.14 22.80 7.09
C ILE A 102 4.37 23.56 6.00
N TRP A 103 5.07 24.11 5.01
CA TRP A 103 4.48 24.84 3.88
C TRP A 103 3.57 23.96 3.02
N TRP A 104 3.99 22.73 2.71
CA TRP A 104 3.19 21.78 1.94
C TRP A 104 1.98 21.30 2.74
N ARG A 105 2.14 21.07 4.05
CA ARG A 105 1.01 20.76 4.93
C ARG A 105 -0.03 21.87 4.93
N MET A 106 0.41 23.14 4.97
CA MET A 106 -0.50 24.28 4.89
C MET A 106 -1.22 24.34 3.54
N SER A 107 -0.53 24.13 2.41
CA SER A 107 -1.19 24.12 1.10
C SER A 107 -2.24 23.01 0.97
N LEU A 108 -1.95 21.80 1.49
CA LEU A 108 -2.92 20.69 1.56
C LEU A 108 -4.17 21.09 2.36
N HIS A 109 -4.00 21.68 3.55
CA HIS A 109 -5.13 22.12 4.36
C HIS A 109 -5.94 23.23 3.68
N THR A 110 -5.29 24.18 3.01
CA THR A 110 -5.97 25.24 2.27
C THR A 110 -6.83 24.68 1.14
N VAL A 111 -6.29 23.76 0.32
CA VAL A 111 -7.05 23.10 -0.76
C VAL A 111 -8.24 22.34 -0.18
N TRP A 112 -8.06 21.61 0.91
CA TRP A 112 -9.14 20.88 1.58
C TRP A 112 -10.24 21.82 2.09
N ILE A 113 -9.88 22.91 2.77
CA ILE A 113 -10.85 23.87 3.33
C ILE A 113 -11.66 24.49 2.19
N ILE A 114 -11.02 24.95 1.12
CA ILE A 114 -11.72 25.58 -0.01
C ILE A 114 -12.64 24.58 -0.70
N SER A 115 -12.19 23.36 -0.98
CA SER A 115 -13.04 22.30 -1.55
C SER A 115 -14.23 21.96 -0.65
N SER A 116 -14.03 21.93 0.66
CA SER A 116 -15.09 21.64 1.64
C SER A 116 -16.12 22.76 1.73
N VAL A 117 -15.67 24.03 1.71
CA VAL A 117 -16.56 25.19 1.69
C VAL A 117 -17.39 25.20 0.41
N LEU A 118 -16.77 24.95 -0.75
CA LEU A 118 -17.48 24.85 -2.03
C LEU A 118 -18.54 23.73 -2.00
N LEU A 119 -18.16 22.53 -1.54
CA LEU A 119 -19.11 21.41 -1.40
C LEU A 119 -20.24 21.72 -0.41
N CYS A 120 -19.95 22.42 0.69
CA CYS A 120 -20.95 22.81 1.67
C CYS A 120 -21.98 23.78 1.06
N VAL A 121 -21.52 24.81 0.34
CA VAL A 121 -22.41 25.75 -0.37
C VAL A 121 -23.28 25.02 -1.38
N LEU A 122 -22.69 24.15 -2.21
CA LEU A 122 -23.45 23.39 -3.20
C LEU A 122 -24.43 22.40 -2.56
N PHE A 123 -24.07 21.79 -1.43
CA PHE A 123 -24.94 20.90 -0.67
C PHE A 123 -26.17 21.64 -0.14
N LEU A 124 -26.00 22.83 0.44
CA LEU A 124 -27.11 23.65 0.93
C LEU A 124 -28.06 24.07 -0.20
N LEU A 125 -27.51 24.40 -1.38
CA LEU A 125 -28.32 24.69 -2.57
C LEU A 125 -29.05 23.45 -3.08
N ALA A 126 -28.38 22.29 -3.08
CA ALA A 126 -28.99 21.02 -3.47
C ALA A 126 -30.14 20.62 -2.55
N LEU A 127 -30.05 20.90 -1.24
CA LEU A 127 -31.14 20.67 -0.27
C LEU A 127 -32.37 21.53 -0.53
N ARG A 128 -32.22 22.67 -1.21
CA ARG A 128 -33.35 23.51 -1.64
C ARG A 128 -34.09 22.91 -2.84
N GLY A 129 -33.42 22.09 -3.66
CA GLY A 129 -34.03 21.40 -4.80
C GLY A 129 -34.44 22.32 -5.96
N GLY A 130 -33.77 23.46 -6.14
CA GLY A 130 -34.09 24.46 -7.17
C GLY A 130 -33.21 24.39 -8.41
N ASP A 131 -33.11 25.53 -9.10
CA ASP A 131 -32.35 25.76 -10.32
C ASP A 131 -31.51 27.04 -10.25
N LEU A 132 -31.18 27.52 -9.05
CA LEU A 132 -30.45 28.78 -8.84
C LEU A 132 -29.08 28.78 -9.55
N LEU A 133 -28.46 27.61 -9.67
CA LEU A 133 -27.17 27.46 -10.32
C LEU A 133 -27.26 27.48 -11.85
N ALA A 134 -28.44 27.35 -12.46
CA ALA A 134 -28.57 27.24 -13.92
C ALA A 134 -27.94 28.44 -14.65
N GLY A 135 -28.23 29.66 -14.20
CA GLY A 135 -27.65 30.89 -14.77
C GLY A 135 -26.17 31.10 -14.44
N ARG A 136 -25.60 30.35 -13.50
CA ARG A 136 -24.22 30.49 -13.01
C ARG A 136 -23.38 29.22 -13.21
N ALA A 137 -23.89 28.26 -13.98
CA ALA A 137 -23.33 26.93 -14.12
C ALA A 137 -21.86 26.97 -14.57
N HIS A 138 -21.54 27.84 -15.54
CA HIS A 138 -20.18 28.02 -16.04
C HIS A 138 -19.17 28.43 -14.95
N ILE A 139 -19.56 29.32 -14.02
CA ILE A 139 -18.70 29.76 -12.91
C ILE A 139 -18.48 28.60 -11.95
N VAL A 140 -19.55 27.88 -11.58
CA VAL A 140 -19.45 26.74 -10.67
C VAL A 140 -18.60 25.62 -11.27
N CYS A 141 -18.78 25.31 -12.56
CA CYS A 141 -17.94 24.36 -13.29
C CYS A 141 -16.47 24.78 -13.25
N LEU A 142 -16.17 26.04 -13.57
CA LEU A 142 -14.80 26.56 -13.58
C LEU A 142 -14.14 26.41 -12.21
N LEU A 143 -14.80 26.90 -11.14
CA LEU A 143 -14.29 26.81 -9.78
C LEU A 143 -14.10 25.35 -9.33
N SER A 144 -15.06 24.49 -9.65
CA SER A 144 -15.01 23.07 -9.29
C SER A 144 -13.86 22.35 -10.00
N VAL A 145 -13.66 22.59 -11.29
CA VAL A 145 -12.56 21.99 -12.06
C VAL A 145 -11.20 22.51 -11.57
N MET A 146 -11.07 23.81 -11.31
CA MET A 146 -9.84 24.40 -10.76
C MET A 146 -9.47 23.73 -9.42
N MET A 147 -10.43 23.61 -8.51
CA MET A 147 -10.21 22.97 -7.22
C MET A 147 -9.96 21.46 -7.33
N ALA A 148 -10.62 20.78 -8.27
CA ALA A 148 -10.39 19.36 -8.54
C ALA A 148 -8.97 19.11 -9.07
N VAL A 149 -8.48 19.95 -9.99
CA VAL A 149 -7.10 19.86 -10.51
C VAL A 149 -6.07 20.09 -9.40
N LEU A 150 -6.26 21.12 -8.57
CA LEU A 150 -5.37 21.37 -7.43
C LEU A 150 -5.34 20.18 -6.46
N SER A 151 -6.51 19.62 -6.13
CA SER A 151 -6.63 18.44 -5.27
C SER A 151 -5.98 17.20 -5.93
N MET A 152 -6.11 17.05 -7.24
CA MET A 152 -5.51 15.96 -8.02
C MET A 152 -3.98 16.02 -7.99
N VAL A 153 -3.38 17.21 -8.14
CA VAL A 153 -1.92 17.39 -8.02
C VAL A 153 -1.42 16.89 -6.66
N THR A 154 -2.13 17.24 -5.58
CA THR A 154 -1.75 16.80 -4.24
C THR A 154 -1.86 15.30 -4.05
N MET A 155 -2.93 14.68 -4.59
CA MET A 155 -3.12 13.24 -4.55
C MET A 155 -2.04 12.51 -5.37
N CYS A 156 -1.76 12.98 -6.60
CA CYS A 156 -0.72 12.40 -7.45
C CYS A 156 0.67 12.47 -6.79
N TYR A 157 0.98 13.56 -6.09
CA TYR A 157 2.20 13.66 -5.30
C TYR A 157 2.25 12.60 -4.19
N THR A 158 1.16 12.39 -3.43
CA THR A 158 1.11 11.34 -2.41
C THR A 158 1.22 9.94 -3.01
N LEU A 159 0.59 9.66 -4.16
CA LEU A 159 0.73 8.38 -4.85
C LEU A 159 2.16 8.16 -5.37
N TYR A 160 2.81 9.21 -5.87
CA TYR A 160 4.22 9.15 -6.27
C TYR A 160 5.11 8.77 -5.09
N ARG A 161 4.86 9.29 -3.89
CA ARG A 161 5.60 8.88 -2.69
C ARG A 161 5.42 7.41 -2.36
N VAL A 162 4.18 6.92 -2.39
CA VAL A 162 3.91 5.48 -2.19
C VAL A 162 4.63 4.65 -3.26
N TYR A 163 4.67 5.11 -4.51
CA TYR A 163 5.42 4.46 -5.57
C TYR A 163 6.93 4.44 -5.32
N VAL A 164 7.51 5.55 -4.84
CA VAL A 164 8.93 5.63 -4.45
C VAL A 164 9.22 4.65 -3.32
N ASP A 165 8.38 4.59 -2.28
CA ASP A 165 8.54 3.63 -1.17
C ASP A 165 8.46 2.18 -1.68
N ILE A 166 7.53 1.88 -2.60
CA ILE A 166 7.44 0.56 -3.25
C ILE A 166 8.74 0.24 -4.01
N ARG A 167 9.29 1.20 -4.77
CA ARG A 167 10.52 1.00 -5.54
C ARG A 167 11.70 0.77 -4.60
N GLN A 168 11.88 1.61 -3.60
CA GLN A 168 12.98 1.49 -2.64
C GLN A 168 12.91 0.16 -1.87
N PHE A 169 11.71 -0.28 -1.47
CA PHE A 169 11.49 -1.60 -0.86
C PHE A 169 11.92 -2.75 -1.78
N GLN A 170 11.83 -2.60 -3.10
CA GLN A 170 12.24 -3.65 -4.05
C GLN A 170 13.75 -3.71 -4.31
N TYR A 171 14.49 -2.64 -4.03
CA TYR A 171 15.92 -2.53 -4.30
C TYR A 171 16.80 -2.72 -3.05
N ASP A 172 16.22 -3.22 -1.95
CA ASP A 172 16.91 -3.59 -0.71
C ASP A 172 17.73 -2.44 -0.06
N GLU A 173 17.33 -1.17 -0.28
CA GLU A 173 18.07 0.04 0.18
C GLU A 173 17.74 0.46 1.63
N TYR A 174 16.77 -0.21 2.28
CA TYR A 174 16.38 0.07 3.65
C TYR A 174 17.00 -0.92 4.65
N SER A 175 17.56 -0.40 5.74
CA SER A 175 18.08 -1.20 6.86
C SER A 175 16.98 -1.81 7.76
N ASN A 176 15.72 -1.39 7.60
CA ASN A 176 14.57 -1.83 8.41
C ASN A 176 13.35 -2.15 7.51
N GLU A 177 13.35 -3.34 6.93
CA GLU A 177 12.39 -3.76 5.89
C GLU A 177 11.14 -4.49 6.38
N GLN A 178 10.91 -4.66 7.67
CA GLN A 178 10.03 -5.77 8.09
C GLN A 178 8.53 -5.44 8.18
N ASP A 179 8.11 -4.21 7.89
CA ASP A 179 6.72 -3.75 8.15
C ASP A 179 6.02 -3.02 6.98
N PHE A 180 6.70 -2.76 5.85
CA PHE A 180 6.04 -2.07 4.73
C PHE A 180 5.01 -3.00 4.02
N PRO A 181 3.74 -2.59 3.90
CA PRO A 181 2.69 -3.46 3.37
C PRO A 181 2.65 -3.42 1.83
N LEU A 182 3.66 -4.02 1.17
CA LEU A 182 3.91 -3.92 -0.28
C LEU A 182 2.69 -4.25 -1.16
N ARG A 183 1.99 -5.36 -0.88
CA ARG A 183 0.83 -5.80 -1.66
C ARG A 183 -0.30 -4.78 -1.55
N PHE A 184 -0.58 -4.34 -0.33
CA PHE A 184 -1.61 -3.34 -0.07
C PHE A 184 -1.30 -2.00 -0.73
N ALA A 185 -0.04 -1.54 -0.68
CA ALA A 185 0.38 -0.29 -1.31
C ALA A 185 0.13 -0.30 -2.84
N ARG A 186 0.48 -1.40 -3.54
CA ARG A 186 0.24 -1.54 -4.98
C ARG A 186 -1.25 -1.55 -5.33
N ILE A 187 -2.04 -2.35 -4.60
CA ILE A 187 -3.50 -2.41 -4.81
C ILE A 187 -4.12 -1.03 -4.60
N THR A 188 -3.69 -0.31 -3.56
CA THR A 188 -4.20 1.02 -3.23
C THR A 188 -3.95 2.02 -4.36
N ILE A 189 -2.76 2.05 -4.97
CA ILE A 189 -2.49 2.96 -6.11
C ILE A 189 -3.46 2.69 -7.25
N VAL A 190 -3.62 1.43 -7.66
CA VAL A 190 -4.50 1.04 -8.78
C VAL A 190 -5.95 1.41 -8.49
N LEU A 191 -6.42 1.10 -7.28
CA LEU A 191 -7.79 1.39 -6.85
C LEU A 191 -8.07 2.90 -6.83
N VAL A 192 -7.17 3.72 -6.28
CA VAL A 192 -7.34 5.18 -6.20
C VAL A 192 -7.42 5.79 -7.60
N LEU A 193 -6.55 5.38 -8.52
CA LEU A 193 -6.58 5.84 -9.91
C LEU A 193 -7.86 5.41 -10.63
N PHE A 194 -8.31 4.18 -10.42
CA PHE A 194 -9.56 3.68 -10.98
C PHE A 194 -10.79 4.45 -10.47
N LEU A 195 -10.88 4.69 -9.16
CA LEU A 195 -11.95 5.49 -8.57
C LEU A 195 -11.95 6.91 -9.14
N MET A 196 -10.77 7.51 -9.26
CA MET A 196 -10.64 8.86 -9.80
C MET A 196 -11.12 8.97 -11.24
N LEU A 197 -10.73 8.00 -12.08
CA LEU A 197 -11.20 7.94 -13.47
C LEU A 197 -12.74 7.92 -13.52
N ASN A 198 -13.38 7.09 -12.69
CA ASN A 198 -14.84 7.01 -12.64
C ASN A 198 -15.51 8.33 -12.20
N MET A 199 -14.92 9.08 -11.26
CA MET A 199 -15.45 10.39 -10.85
C MET A 199 -15.38 11.43 -11.97
N TRP A 200 -14.29 11.43 -12.74
CA TRP A 200 -14.17 12.32 -13.91
C TRP A 200 -15.10 11.92 -15.05
N VAL A 201 -15.24 10.61 -15.32
CA VAL A 201 -16.20 10.09 -16.31
C VAL A 201 -17.62 10.53 -15.95
N LEU A 202 -18.02 10.36 -14.68
CA LEU A 202 -19.29 10.87 -14.18
C LEU A 202 -19.44 12.38 -14.44
N TYR A 203 -18.46 13.16 -14.02
CA TYR A 203 -18.51 14.62 -14.16
C TYR A 203 -18.67 15.07 -15.62
N VAL A 204 -17.89 14.49 -16.55
CA VAL A 204 -17.89 14.89 -17.97
C VAL A 204 -19.10 14.34 -18.74
N SER A 205 -19.57 13.13 -18.40
CA SER A 205 -20.64 12.47 -19.15
C SER A 205 -22.00 13.17 -19.09
N ASP A 206 -22.24 13.99 -18.07
CA ASP A 206 -23.53 14.63 -17.77
C ASP A 206 -24.73 13.67 -17.88
N SER A 207 -24.52 12.39 -17.53
CA SER A 207 -25.50 11.33 -17.73
C SER A 207 -25.93 10.71 -16.40
N ARG A 208 -27.25 10.71 -16.14
CA ARG A 208 -27.85 10.06 -14.96
C ARG A 208 -27.66 8.54 -14.97
N MET A 209 -27.60 7.93 -16.16
CA MET A 209 -27.30 6.51 -16.31
C MET A 209 -25.87 6.20 -15.86
N VAL A 210 -24.90 7.04 -16.25
CA VAL A 210 -23.51 6.92 -15.80
C VAL A 210 -23.43 7.12 -14.29
N LYS A 211 -24.17 8.07 -13.72
CA LYS A 211 -24.27 8.24 -12.25
C LYS A 211 -24.76 6.98 -11.55
N ALA A 212 -25.86 6.39 -12.03
CA ALA A 212 -26.39 5.16 -11.44
C ALA A 212 -25.40 3.99 -11.56
N ALA A 213 -24.73 3.84 -12.70
CA ALA A 213 -23.69 2.83 -12.88
C ALA A 213 -22.51 3.04 -11.92
N VAL A 214 -22.05 4.29 -11.75
CA VAL A 214 -21.00 4.65 -10.79
C VAL A 214 -21.44 4.39 -9.35
N ASP A 215 -22.69 4.66 -8.98
CA ASP A 215 -23.23 4.37 -7.65
C ASP A 215 -23.24 2.87 -7.34
N LEU A 216 -23.66 2.03 -8.30
CA LEU A 216 -23.61 0.57 -8.16
C LEU A 216 -22.17 0.05 -8.07
N LEU A 217 -21.26 0.60 -8.88
CA LEU A 217 -19.83 0.30 -8.80
C LEU A 217 -19.26 0.69 -7.44
N LEU A 218 -19.58 1.87 -6.93
CA LEU A 218 -19.15 2.33 -5.60
C LEU A 218 -19.67 1.42 -4.51
N CYS A 219 -20.93 0.99 -4.57
CA CYS A 219 -21.49 0.01 -3.63
C CYS A 219 -20.63 -1.27 -3.58
N PHE A 220 -20.30 -1.85 -4.73
CA PHE A 220 -19.43 -3.01 -4.82
C PHE A 220 -18.03 -2.72 -4.25
N LEU A 221 -17.45 -1.58 -4.60
CA LEU A 221 -16.11 -1.20 -4.12
C LEU A 221 -16.08 -0.93 -2.62
N HIS A 222 -17.11 -0.34 -2.02
CA HIS A 222 -17.21 -0.17 -0.56
C HIS A 222 -17.14 -1.53 0.14
N THR A 223 -17.91 -2.50 -0.34
CA THR A 223 -17.90 -3.86 0.21
C THR A 223 -16.53 -4.54 0.03
N LEU A 224 -15.92 -4.43 -1.15
CA LEU A 224 -14.58 -4.98 -1.38
C LEU A 224 -13.54 -4.32 -0.47
N LEU A 225 -13.58 -3.00 -0.35
CA LEU A 225 -12.62 -2.24 0.43
C LEU A 225 -12.73 -2.51 1.92
N ILE A 226 -13.94 -2.58 2.46
CA ILE A 226 -14.11 -2.92 3.88
C ILE A 226 -13.52 -4.31 4.16
N LEU A 227 -13.78 -5.31 3.31
CA LEU A 227 -13.21 -6.65 3.47
C LEU A 227 -11.67 -6.65 3.48
N ILE A 228 -11.04 -5.85 2.62
CA ILE A 228 -9.57 -5.71 2.59
C ILE A 228 -9.05 -5.06 3.87
N ILE A 229 -9.67 -3.96 4.33
CA ILE A 229 -9.11 -3.15 5.44
C ILE A 229 -9.56 -3.60 6.84
N LEU A 230 -10.50 -4.54 6.95
CA LEU A 230 -10.89 -5.12 8.26
C LEU A 230 -9.72 -5.91 8.87
N TYR A 231 -9.01 -6.69 8.06
CA TYR A 231 -7.77 -7.35 8.47
C TYR A 231 -6.58 -6.39 8.34
N PRO A 232 -5.67 -6.34 9.34
CA PRO A 232 -4.55 -5.41 9.30
C PRO A 232 -3.59 -5.74 8.15
N GLN A 233 -3.15 -4.70 7.46
CA GLN A 233 -2.29 -4.86 6.28
C GLN A 233 -0.79 -4.78 6.63
N ARG A 234 -0.46 -4.33 7.84
CA ARG A 234 0.90 -4.32 8.39
C ARG A 234 1.25 -5.67 9.01
N ASN A 235 2.41 -6.19 8.65
CA ASN A 235 2.94 -7.41 9.22
C ASN A 235 3.70 -7.03 10.50
N GLY A 236 3.04 -7.12 11.65
CA GLY A 236 3.53 -6.75 12.98
C GLY A 236 4.76 -7.49 13.51
N LYS A 237 5.77 -7.73 12.68
CA LYS A 237 7.09 -8.25 13.03
C LYS A 237 7.84 -7.35 14.02
N LYS A 238 7.32 -6.16 14.34
CA LYS A 238 7.84 -5.28 15.40
C LYS A 238 8.10 -6.03 16.71
N TYR A 239 7.22 -6.97 17.09
CA TYR A 239 7.40 -7.80 18.29
C TYR A 239 8.47 -8.88 18.14
N ALA A 240 8.49 -9.60 17.01
CA ALA A 240 9.53 -10.59 16.71
C ALA A 240 10.92 -9.93 16.59
N LEU A 241 10.97 -8.68 16.12
CA LEU A 241 12.19 -7.88 16.02
C LEU A 241 12.65 -7.37 17.40
N GLN A 242 11.76 -6.92 18.26
CA GLN A 242 12.11 -6.40 19.59
C GLN A 242 12.66 -7.52 20.49
N ASP A 243 12.09 -8.72 20.42
CA ASP A 243 12.68 -9.94 21.00
C ASP A 243 14.01 -10.30 20.34
N SER A 244 14.09 -10.30 19.00
CA SER A 244 15.36 -10.58 18.31
C SER A 244 16.46 -9.54 18.61
N MET A 245 16.09 -8.29 18.93
CA MET A 245 17.00 -7.18 19.21
C MET A 245 17.43 -7.16 20.67
N GLN A 246 16.61 -7.65 21.60
CA GLN A 246 17.07 -8.00 22.96
C GLN A 246 18.02 -9.19 22.92
N VAL A 247 17.74 -10.22 22.13
CA VAL A 247 18.64 -11.36 21.95
C VAL A 247 19.92 -10.96 21.19
N ALA A 248 19.84 -10.06 20.20
CA ALA A 248 21.00 -9.51 19.51
C ALA A 248 21.83 -8.58 20.42
N LYS A 249 21.20 -7.79 21.30
CA LYS A 249 21.92 -7.07 22.37
C LYS A 249 22.65 -8.05 23.30
N GLY A 250 22.03 -9.18 23.64
CA GLY A 250 22.71 -10.28 24.34
C GLY A 250 23.85 -10.90 23.52
N ALA A 251 23.74 -10.94 22.19
CA ALA A 251 24.79 -11.38 21.26
C ALA A 251 25.96 -10.39 21.13
N PHE A 252 25.72 -9.09 21.27
CA PHE A 252 26.79 -8.08 21.31
C PHE A 252 27.60 -8.10 22.61
N HIS A 253 27.15 -8.84 23.63
CA HIS A 253 27.91 -9.13 24.85
C HIS A 253 28.61 -10.50 24.80
N LEU A 254 28.63 -11.20 23.66
CA LEU A 254 29.48 -12.39 23.49
C LEU A 254 30.94 -11.99 23.69
N SER A 255 31.69 -12.77 24.47
CA SER A 255 33.15 -12.67 24.48
C SER A 255 33.69 -12.95 23.07
N ASP A 256 34.83 -12.35 22.72
CA ASP A 256 35.45 -12.52 21.41
C ASP A 256 35.71 -14.01 21.09
N GLU A 257 36.02 -14.81 22.11
CA GLU A 257 36.15 -16.27 21.99
C GLU A 257 34.86 -16.96 21.56
N ARG A 258 33.72 -16.64 22.20
CA ARG A 258 32.43 -17.25 21.87
C ARG A 258 31.94 -16.82 20.49
N TYR A 259 32.19 -15.57 20.12
CA TYR A 259 31.92 -15.08 18.77
C TYR A 259 32.70 -15.87 17.71
N GLY A 260 34.00 -16.08 17.95
CA GLY A 260 34.87 -16.85 17.07
C GLY A 260 34.42 -18.31 16.92
N GLU A 261 34.00 -18.95 18.02
CA GLU A 261 33.48 -20.32 18.01
C GLU A 261 32.24 -20.47 17.12
N ILE A 262 31.25 -19.58 17.31
CA ILE A 262 30.00 -19.60 16.53
C ILE A 262 30.28 -19.32 15.05
N LEU A 263 31.13 -18.32 14.76
CA LEU A 263 31.53 -18.00 13.39
C LEU A 263 32.23 -19.18 12.70
N GLY A 264 33.13 -19.87 13.41
CA GLY A 264 33.81 -21.06 12.92
C GLY A 264 32.82 -22.16 12.51
N LYS A 265 31.86 -22.48 13.38
CA LYS A 265 30.82 -23.48 13.10
C LYS A 265 29.93 -23.08 11.92
N ILE A 266 29.57 -21.80 11.80
CA ILE A 266 28.80 -21.28 10.66
C ILE A 266 29.55 -21.47 9.35
N ARG A 267 30.86 -21.14 9.32
CA ARG A 267 31.71 -21.36 8.14
C ARG A 267 31.80 -22.83 7.79
N THR A 268 31.99 -23.73 8.76
CA THR A 268 31.97 -25.18 8.50
C THR A 268 30.64 -25.63 7.88
N CYS A 269 29.50 -25.16 8.39
CA CYS A 269 28.19 -25.53 7.86
C CYS A 269 27.98 -25.05 6.40
N ILE A 270 28.33 -23.80 6.10
CA ILE A 270 28.09 -23.22 4.78
C ILE A 270 29.19 -23.63 3.80
N GLU A 271 30.45 -23.40 4.15
CA GLU A 271 31.58 -23.48 3.21
C GLU A 271 32.07 -24.93 3.04
N THR A 272 32.23 -25.66 4.15
CA THR A 272 32.73 -27.06 4.14
C THR A 272 31.63 -28.05 3.81
N ASN A 273 30.51 -28.00 4.54
CA ASN A 273 29.39 -28.94 4.36
C ASN A 273 28.48 -28.57 3.17
N ARG A 274 28.76 -27.44 2.50
CA ARG A 274 28.05 -26.96 1.32
C ARG A 274 26.52 -26.90 1.49
N MET A 275 26.04 -26.57 2.69
CA MET A 275 24.60 -26.48 2.96
C MET A 275 23.88 -25.49 2.03
N PHE A 276 24.62 -24.53 1.45
CA PHE A 276 24.09 -23.59 0.45
C PHE A 276 23.45 -24.28 -0.77
N LEU A 277 23.81 -25.53 -1.10
CA LEU A 277 23.21 -26.28 -2.20
C LEU A 277 21.75 -26.69 -1.94
N LYS A 278 21.30 -26.68 -0.67
CA LYS A 278 19.91 -26.99 -0.30
C LYS A 278 19.00 -25.83 -0.75
N SER A 279 18.07 -26.11 -1.67
CA SER A 279 17.18 -25.08 -2.25
C SER A 279 16.34 -24.34 -1.20
N ASN A 280 15.81 -25.07 -0.22
CA ASN A 280 14.99 -24.55 0.87
C ASN A 280 15.78 -24.31 2.17
N LEU A 281 17.09 -24.00 2.08
CA LEU A 281 17.92 -23.71 3.25
C LEU A 281 17.38 -22.50 4.03
N GLN A 282 17.07 -22.70 5.30
CA GLN A 282 16.64 -21.65 6.22
C GLN A 282 17.71 -21.36 7.27
N LEU A 283 17.68 -20.14 7.83
CA LEU A 283 18.56 -19.76 8.95
C LEU A 283 18.41 -20.71 10.17
N MET A 284 17.21 -21.25 10.38
CA MET A 284 16.95 -22.24 11.43
C MET A 284 17.70 -23.55 11.20
N ASP A 285 17.90 -23.97 9.95
CA ASP A 285 18.69 -25.16 9.63
C ASP A 285 20.15 -24.98 10.08
N ILE A 286 20.70 -23.77 9.92
CA ILE A 286 22.05 -23.43 10.38
C ILE A 286 22.11 -23.35 11.90
N ALA A 287 21.10 -22.75 12.54
CA ALA A 287 21.02 -22.71 14.00
C ALA A 287 21.06 -24.10 14.63
N LEU A 288 20.29 -25.04 14.07
CA LEU A 288 20.27 -26.43 14.50
C LEU A 288 21.61 -27.13 14.24
N ALA A 289 22.22 -26.92 13.07
CA ALA A 289 23.51 -27.52 12.73
C ALA A 289 24.68 -27.00 13.58
N VAL A 290 24.64 -25.72 13.95
CA VAL A 290 25.65 -25.07 14.81
C VAL A 290 25.40 -25.38 16.30
N GLY A 291 24.19 -25.80 16.65
CA GLY A 291 23.78 -26.04 18.04
C GLY A 291 23.57 -24.74 18.84
N GLU A 292 23.16 -23.67 18.16
CA GLU A 292 23.06 -22.32 18.73
C GLU A 292 21.69 -21.71 18.51
N ASN A 293 21.37 -20.67 19.29
CA ASN A 293 20.13 -19.94 19.06
C ASN A 293 20.16 -19.25 17.69
N ARG A 294 19.06 -19.38 16.93
CA ARG A 294 18.86 -18.73 15.63
C ARG A 294 19.23 -17.25 15.63
N SER A 295 18.95 -16.56 16.72
CA SER A 295 19.26 -15.12 16.86
C SER A 295 20.76 -14.85 17.00
N TYR A 296 21.53 -15.68 17.71
CA TYR A 296 23.00 -15.57 17.76
C TYR A 296 23.60 -15.82 16.37
N VAL A 297 23.15 -16.86 15.67
CA VAL A 297 23.57 -17.16 14.31
C VAL A 297 23.25 -16.00 13.37
N SER A 298 22.04 -15.43 13.46
CA SER A 298 21.67 -14.24 12.68
C SER A 298 22.61 -13.07 12.94
N ALA A 299 22.90 -12.77 14.22
CA ALA A 299 23.73 -11.64 14.61
C ALA A 299 25.17 -11.77 14.08
N VAL A 300 25.78 -12.96 14.24
CA VAL A 300 27.13 -13.24 13.73
C VAL A 300 27.18 -13.13 12.21
N ILE A 301 26.20 -13.71 11.50
CA ILE A 301 26.16 -13.63 10.02
C ILE A 301 25.95 -12.20 9.54
N THR A 302 25.05 -11.44 10.17
CA THR A 302 24.81 -10.05 9.80
C THR A 302 26.06 -9.19 10.02
N LYS A 303 26.79 -9.41 11.13
CA LYS A 303 28.02 -8.68 11.44
C LYS A 303 29.15 -8.95 10.43
N GLU A 304 29.38 -10.20 10.04
CA GLU A 304 30.47 -10.56 9.11
C GLU A 304 30.11 -10.41 7.63
N TYR A 305 28.87 -10.74 7.26
CA TYR A 305 28.47 -10.97 5.87
C TYR A 305 27.26 -10.12 5.43
N GLY A 306 26.74 -9.26 6.31
CA GLY A 306 25.62 -8.36 6.05
C GLY A 306 24.25 -9.05 6.18
N SER A 307 24.01 -10.11 5.40
CA SER A 307 22.77 -10.90 5.54
C SER A 307 22.98 -12.38 5.22
N PHE A 308 22.15 -13.23 5.82
CA PHE A 308 22.14 -14.67 5.55
C PHE A 308 21.96 -14.98 4.05
N TYR A 309 21.05 -14.27 3.38
CA TYR A 309 20.81 -14.47 1.95
C TYR A 309 21.99 -14.03 1.10
N ALA A 310 22.64 -12.91 1.45
CA ALA A 310 23.85 -12.48 0.74
C ALA A 310 24.99 -13.49 0.93
N TYR A 311 25.18 -13.99 2.15
CA TYR A 311 26.19 -14.99 2.47
C TYR A 311 25.98 -16.29 1.68
N VAL A 312 24.78 -16.86 1.73
CA VAL A 312 24.46 -18.12 1.02
C VAL A 312 24.53 -17.97 -0.50
N ASN A 313 23.90 -16.93 -1.05
CA ASN A 313 23.85 -16.75 -2.50
C ASN A 313 25.21 -16.40 -3.10
N LYS A 314 26.15 -15.84 -2.32
CA LYS A 314 27.56 -15.73 -2.70
C LYS A 314 28.12 -17.08 -3.13
N PHE A 315 28.06 -18.07 -2.23
CA PHE A 315 28.60 -19.40 -2.49
C PHE A 315 27.87 -20.13 -3.60
N ARG A 316 26.55 -19.94 -3.72
CA ARG A 316 25.78 -20.51 -4.84
C ARG A 316 26.26 -19.97 -6.19
N ILE A 317 26.53 -18.67 -6.31
CA ILE A 317 27.01 -18.08 -7.55
C ILE A 317 28.47 -18.47 -7.83
N GLU A 318 29.34 -18.47 -6.82
CA GLU A 318 30.72 -18.92 -6.96
C GLU A 318 30.78 -20.39 -7.43
N TYR A 319 29.94 -21.24 -6.84
CA TYR A 319 29.78 -22.63 -7.27
C TYR A 319 29.22 -22.75 -8.70
N ALA A 320 28.26 -21.91 -9.08
CA ALA A 320 27.73 -21.88 -10.44
C ALA A 320 28.81 -21.53 -11.48
N VAL A 321 29.68 -20.56 -11.17
CA VAL A 321 30.80 -20.18 -12.04
C VAL A 321 31.79 -21.34 -12.19
N GLN A 322 32.10 -22.04 -11.11
CA GLN A 322 32.98 -23.21 -11.16
C GLN A 322 32.34 -24.34 -12.00
N LEU A 323 31.07 -24.67 -11.73
CA LEU A 323 30.37 -25.77 -12.39
C LEU A 323 30.19 -25.52 -13.90
N GLN A 324 29.98 -24.26 -14.31
CA GLN A 324 29.89 -23.88 -15.72
C GLN A 324 31.23 -24.02 -16.46
N LYS A 325 32.37 -23.80 -15.77
CA LYS A 325 33.71 -24.02 -16.34
C LYS A 325 34.00 -25.52 -16.53
N GLU A 326 33.63 -26.33 -15.55
CA GLU A 326 33.81 -27.79 -15.58
C GLU A 326 32.87 -28.46 -16.61
N HIS A 327 31.68 -27.91 -16.81
CA HIS A 327 30.69 -28.43 -17.75
C HIS A 327 30.11 -27.34 -18.69
N PRO A 328 30.87 -26.89 -19.71
CA PRO A 328 30.45 -25.79 -20.59
C PRO A 328 29.14 -26.03 -21.36
N LYS A 329 28.76 -27.30 -21.57
CA LYS A 329 27.54 -27.71 -22.29
C LYS A 329 26.31 -27.89 -21.38
N MET A 330 26.43 -27.66 -20.06
CA MET A 330 25.32 -27.83 -19.11
C MET A 330 24.17 -26.87 -19.44
N LYS A 331 22.93 -27.39 -19.38
CA LYS A 331 21.74 -26.56 -19.59
C LYS A 331 21.58 -25.60 -18.41
N GLN A 332 21.19 -24.35 -18.70
CA GLN A 332 21.03 -23.31 -17.67
C GLN A 332 20.05 -23.72 -16.55
N VAL A 333 18.97 -24.42 -16.88
CA VAL A 333 17.98 -24.89 -15.89
C VAL A 333 18.62 -25.88 -14.90
N GLU A 334 19.42 -26.81 -15.41
CA GLU A 334 20.12 -27.81 -14.61
C GLU A 334 21.20 -27.16 -13.72
N LEU A 335 21.93 -26.17 -14.23
CA LEU A 335 22.89 -25.39 -13.45
C LEU A 335 22.21 -24.71 -12.24
N ILE A 336 21.08 -24.06 -12.46
CA ILE A 336 20.33 -23.31 -11.44
C ILE A 336 19.89 -24.25 -10.29
N GLU A 337 19.33 -25.40 -10.65
CA GLU A 337 18.88 -26.41 -9.68
C GLU A 337 20.05 -26.97 -8.87
N ARG A 338 21.16 -27.35 -9.54
CA ARG A 338 22.35 -27.89 -8.87
C ARG A 338 23.01 -26.89 -7.92
N CYS A 339 22.85 -25.59 -8.18
CA CYS A 339 23.37 -24.53 -7.30
C CYS A 339 22.42 -24.18 -6.15
N GLY A 340 21.29 -24.86 -6.01
CA GLY A 340 20.33 -24.63 -4.93
C GLY A 340 19.43 -23.41 -5.11
N PHE A 341 19.25 -22.90 -6.34
CA PHE A 341 18.28 -21.85 -6.60
C PHE A 341 16.90 -22.43 -6.88
N GLY A 342 15.88 -21.96 -6.16
CA GLY A 342 14.49 -22.35 -6.39
C GLY A 342 13.82 -21.67 -7.60
N SER A 343 14.48 -20.71 -8.26
CA SER A 343 13.96 -20.07 -9.46
C SER A 343 15.04 -19.40 -10.31
N ARG A 344 14.81 -19.38 -11.63
CA ARG A 344 15.65 -18.66 -12.61
C ARG A 344 15.76 -17.16 -12.31
N THR A 345 14.67 -16.53 -11.89
CA THR A 345 14.63 -15.10 -11.56
C THR A 345 15.58 -14.77 -10.40
N SER A 346 15.63 -15.63 -9.37
CA SER A 346 16.54 -15.44 -8.23
C SER A 346 18.02 -15.59 -8.65
N PHE A 347 18.32 -16.60 -9.46
CA PHE A 347 19.67 -16.81 -10.00
C PHE A 347 20.15 -15.59 -10.81
N LEU A 348 19.34 -15.10 -11.75
CA LEU A 348 19.72 -13.95 -12.59
C LEU A 348 19.91 -12.66 -11.78
N LYS A 349 19.09 -12.41 -10.74
CA LYS A 349 19.27 -11.27 -9.81
C LYS A 349 20.68 -11.32 -9.20
N TRP A 350 21.04 -12.46 -8.59
CA TRP A 350 22.31 -12.59 -7.88
C TRP A 350 23.52 -12.67 -8.82
N GLN A 351 23.39 -13.33 -9.97
CA GLN A 351 24.44 -13.33 -10.99
C GLN A 351 24.80 -11.91 -11.41
N LYS A 352 23.80 -11.05 -11.70
CA LYS A 352 24.05 -9.64 -12.06
C LYS A 352 24.75 -8.87 -10.94
N ILE A 353 24.32 -9.05 -9.69
CA ILE A 353 24.93 -8.39 -8.51
C ILE A 353 26.40 -8.80 -8.35
N TYR A 354 26.73 -10.06 -8.58
CA TYR A 354 28.08 -10.57 -8.43
C TYR A 354 29.00 -10.25 -9.62
N SER A 355 28.48 -10.31 -10.86
CA SER A 355 29.25 -9.91 -12.05
C SER A 355 29.66 -8.43 -11.97
N GLY A 356 28.77 -7.53 -11.52
CA GLY A 356 29.11 -6.11 -11.35
C GLY A 356 30.13 -5.82 -10.24
N LYS A 357 30.41 -6.78 -9.34
CA LYS A 357 31.46 -6.66 -8.31
C LYS A 357 32.83 -7.17 -8.76
N GLN A 358 32.91 -8.01 -9.79
CA GLN A 358 34.19 -8.47 -10.34
C GLN A 358 34.87 -7.39 -11.19
N ASP A 359 34.11 -6.55 -11.89
CA ASP A 359 34.66 -5.45 -12.70
C ASP A 359 35.29 -4.30 -11.88
N VAL A 360 35.05 -4.24 -10.56
CA VAL A 360 35.53 -3.13 -9.70
C VAL A 360 36.85 -3.48 -8.97
N LYS A 361 37.35 -4.71 -9.09
CA LYS A 361 38.63 -5.13 -8.46
C LYS A 361 39.77 -5.40 -9.44
N SER A 362 39.64 -4.99 -10.71
CA SER A 362 40.68 -5.08 -11.73
C SER A 362 40.97 -3.73 -12.37
N VAL A 363 41.33 -2.73 -11.56
CA VAL A 363 42.06 -1.53 -11.97
C VAL A 363 43.13 -1.25 -10.92
#